data_AF-A0A0L0UL97-F1
#
_entry.id   AF-A0A0L0UL97-F1
#
_cell.length_a   1.000
_cell.length_b   1.000
_cell.length_c   1.000
_cell.angle_alpha   90.00
_cell.angle_beta   90.00
_cell.angle_gamma   90.00
#
_symmetry.space_group_name_H-M   'P 1'
#
loop_
_entity.id
_entity.type
_entity.pdbx_description
1 polymer ?
#
loop_
_entity_poly.entity_id
_entity_poly.type
_entity_poly.pdbx_seq_one_letter_code
_entity_poly.pdbx_strand_id
1 'polypeptide(L)'
;MEILSEKVISLILSQDLTNFKTFKLFVSRSDKSFSLNSEQIVKIIASIILKKTDLKVNVTNPDLKINIKVNKDDIYLFANKIIGAGGFPVGSSGKVLLLLSGGIDSPVAAYKLMKRGLQVQYLHFATPPFTLPTALKKVETLVQILAPYNAGSKNLYICNFTNLQNELSHIKKESYRITFIKKSLVIYNI
;
A
#
# COMPACT_ATOMS: atom_id res chain seq x y z
N MET A 1 -10.87 -15.02 32.59
CA MET A 1 -11.84 -15.33 31.49
C MET A 1 -13.03 -14.40 31.48
N GLU A 2 -13.62 -14.10 32.64
CA GLU A 2 -14.73 -13.15 32.76
C GLU A 2 -14.46 -11.79 32.09
N ILE A 3 -13.32 -11.16 32.40
CA ILE A 3 -12.88 -9.91 31.77
C ILE A 3 -12.83 -10.01 30.23
N LEU A 4 -12.30 -11.11 29.70
CA LEU A 4 -12.22 -11.30 28.25
C LEU A 4 -13.63 -11.40 27.64
N SER A 5 -14.54 -12.12 28.29
CA SER A 5 -15.93 -12.26 27.85
C SER A 5 -16.66 -10.92 27.83
N GLU A 6 -16.51 -10.10 28.87
CA GLU A 6 -17.08 -8.75 28.92
C GLU A 6 -16.53 -7.87 27.80
N LYS A 7 -15.21 -7.88 27.60
CA LYS A 7 -14.57 -7.10 26.54
C LYS A 7 -15.03 -7.54 25.14
N VAL A 8 -15.20 -8.84 24.90
CA VAL A 8 -15.75 -9.36 23.63
C VAL A 8 -17.16 -8.83 23.38
N ILE A 9 -18.04 -8.86 24.38
CA ILE A 9 -19.39 -8.32 24.22
C ILE A 9 -19.35 -6.81 23.98
N SER A 10 -18.52 -6.07 24.72
CA SER A 10 -18.38 -4.62 24.51
C SER A 10 -17.89 -4.28 23.10
N LEU A 11 -16.97 -5.06 22.54
CA LEU A 11 -16.50 -4.91 21.15
C LEU A 11 -17.63 -5.18 20.16
N ILE A 12 -18.45 -6.21 20.37
CA ILE A 12 -19.56 -6.55 19.48
C ILE A 12 -20.61 -5.44 19.50
N LEU A 13 -20.97 -4.93 20.69
CA LEU A 13 -21.94 -3.85 20.85
C LEU A 13 -21.46 -2.52 20.26
N SER A 14 -20.14 -2.34 20.10
CA SER A 14 -19.58 -1.18 19.40
C SER A 14 -19.58 -1.32 17.88
N GLN A 15 -20.00 -2.46 17.32
CA GLN A 15 -20.15 -2.65 15.88
C GLN A 15 -21.58 -2.30 15.43
N ASP A 16 -21.75 -2.09 14.13
CA ASP A 16 -23.07 -1.93 13.53
C ASP A 16 -23.82 -3.27 13.45
N LEU A 17 -24.47 -3.66 14.54
CA LEU A 17 -25.18 -4.93 14.65
C LEU A 17 -26.45 -5.00 13.78
N THR A 18 -26.91 -3.89 13.18
CA THR A 18 -28.04 -3.94 12.25
C THR A 18 -27.70 -4.69 10.96
N ASN A 19 -26.41 -4.70 10.61
CA ASN A 19 -25.88 -5.31 9.39
C ASN A 19 -25.20 -6.67 9.60
N PHE A 20 -25.00 -7.09 10.86
CA PHE A 20 -24.32 -8.35 11.18
C PHE A 20 -25.30 -9.36 11.77
N LYS A 21 -25.51 -10.49 11.09
CA LYS A 21 -26.37 -11.59 11.58
C LYS A 21 -25.56 -12.80 12.01
N THR A 22 -24.33 -12.93 11.51
CA THR A 22 -23.46 -14.06 11.76
C THR A 22 -22.07 -13.64 12.21
N PHE A 23 -21.40 -14.50 12.98
CA PHE A 23 -20.04 -14.28 13.44
C PHE A 23 -19.17 -15.53 13.39
N LYS A 24 -17.85 -15.30 13.44
CA LYS A 24 -16.84 -16.33 13.68
C LYS A 24 -15.72 -15.79 14.57
N LEU A 25 -15.30 -16.63 15.51
CA LEU A 25 -14.13 -16.38 16.34
C LEU A 25 -12.86 -16.90 15.64
N PHE A 26 -11.83 -16.06 15.59
CA PHE A 26 -10.49 -16.39 15.14
C PHE A 26 -9.54 -16.25 16.33
N VAL A 27 -9.20 -17.38 16.96
CA VAL A 27 -8.34 -17.40 18.14
C VAL A 27 -6.95 -17.88 17.76
N SER A 28 -5.93 -17.05 18.03
CA SER A 28 -4.52 -17.42 17.87
C SER A 28 -3.77 -17.21 19.18
N ARG A 29 -2.78 -18.07 19.43
CA ARG A 29 -2.01 -18.09 20.67
C ARG A 29 -0.52 -18.14 20.34
N SER A 30 0.18 -17.04 20.59
CA SER A 30 1.66 -17.02 20.59
C SER A 30 2.18 -17.60 21.90
N ASP A 31 1.52 -17.33 23.02
CA ASP A 31 1.79 -17.96 24.31
C ASP A 31 1.06 -19.30 24.46
N LYS A 32 1.84 -20.38 24.58
CA LYS A 32 1.34 -21.74 24.80
C LYS A 32 1.17 -22.10 26.27
N SER A 33 1.72 -21.29 27.19
CA SER A 33 1.57 -21.51 28.64
C SER A 33 0.20 -21.09 29.17
N PHE A 34 -0.54 -20.26 28.41
CA PHE A 34 -1.93 -19.92 28.72
C PHE A 34 -2.79 -21.16 29.00
N SER A 35 -3.54 -21.12 30.10
CA SER A 35 -4.25 -22.28 30.67
C SER A 35 -5.31 -22.90 29.75
N LEU A 36 -5.85 -22.12 28.82
CA LEU A 36 -6.84 -22.59 27.85
C LEU A 36 -6.27 -22.67 26.44
N ASN A 37 -6.68 -23.69 25.70
CA ASN A 37 -6.40 -23.79 24.28
C ASN A 37 -7.36 -23.00 23.40
N SER A 38 -6.99 -22.80 22.13
CA SER A 38 -7.77 -21.98 21.21
C SER A 38 -9.20 -22.48 21.07
N GLU A 39 -9.41 -23.80 21.04
CA GLU A 39 -10.75 -24.40 20.93
C GLU A 39 -11.59 -24.19 22.18
N GLN A 40 -10.99 -24.32 23.37
CA GLN A 40 -11.65 -24.04 24.65
C GLN A 40 -12.08 -22.57 24.73
N ILE A 41 -11.19 -21.65 24.34
CA ILE A 41 -11.51 -20.21 24.27
C ILE A 41 -12.68 -19.98 23.29
N VAL A 42 -12.63 -20.57 22.09
CA VAL A 42 -13.72 -20.46 21.11
C VAL A 42 -15.05 -20.93 21.71
N LYS A 43 -15.08 -22.12 22.34
CA LYS A 43 -16.31 -22.68 22.93
C LYS A 43 -16.88 -21.74 24.00
N ILE A 44 -16.05 -21.32 24.97
CA ILE A 44 -16.48 -20.46 26.08
C ILE A 44 -17.02 -19.13 25.56
N ILE A 45 -16.27 -18.47 24.68
CA ILE A 45 -16.64 -17.14 24.19
C ILE A 45 -17.84 -17.22 23.25
N ALA A 46 -17.91 -18.21 22.35
CA ALA A 46 -19.06 -18.38 21.45
C ALA A 46 -20.35 -18.64 22.23
N SER A 47 -20.31 -19.47 23.27
CA SER A 47 -21.47 -19.71 24.14
C SER A 47 -21.97 -18.43 24.81
N ILE A 48 -21.08 -17.51 25.17
CA ILE A 48 -21.46 -16.24 25.79
C ILE A 48 -22.07 -15.28 24.76
N ILE A 49 -21.48 -15.20 23.56
CA ILE A 49 -22.03 -14.38 22.46
C ILE A 49 -23.44 -14.85 22.10
N LEU A 50 -23.64 -16.17 21.95
CA LEU A 50 -24.94 -16.77 21.63
C LEU A 50 -26.00 -16.54 22.71
N LYS A 51 -25.60 -16.35 23.98
CA LYS A 51 -26.52 -16.06 25.09
C LYS A 51 -26.88 -14.58 25.21
N LYS A 52 -25.99 -13.68 24.78
CA LYS A 52 -26.09 -12.24 24.99
C LYS A 52 -26.44 -11.45 23.73
N THR A 53 -26.51 -12.09 22.57
CA THR A 53 -26.77 -11.46 21.27
C THR A 53 -27.57 -12.39 20.37
N ASP A 54 -28.22 -11.84 19.34
CA ASP A 54 -28.97 -12.61 18.34
C ASP A 54 -28.09 -13.15 17.19
N LEU A 55 -26.76 -13.02 17.31
CA LEU A 55 -25.82 -13.45 16.28
C LEU A 55 -25.74 -14.99 16.20
N LYS A 56 -25.63 -15.51 14.98
CA LYS A 56 -25.45 -16.96 14.72
C LYS A 56 -24.01 -17.29 14.30
N VAL A 57 -23.54 -18.50 14.59
CA VAL A 57 -22.22 -18.93 14.14
C VAL A 57 -22.26 -19.26 12.64
N ASN A 58 -21.33 -18.69 11.86
CA ASN A 58 -21.09 -19.07 10.46
C ASN A 58 -19.58 -19.27 10.24
N VAL A 59 -19.16 -20.51 9.98
CA VAL A 59 -17.72 -20.83 9.87
C VAL A 59 -17.13 -20.59 8.47
N THR A 60 -17.97 -20.47 7.44
CA THR A 60 -17.56 -20.32 6.04
C THR A 60 -17.52 -18.85 5.62
N ASN A 61 -18.62 -18.11 5.79
CA ASN A 61 -18.72 -16.70 5.41
C ASN A 61 -19.38 -15.85 6.52
N PRO A 62 -18.67 -15.57 7.62
CA PRO A 62 -19.19 -14.75 8.71
C PRO A 62 -19.25 -13.27 8.35
N ASP A 63 -20.32 -12.60 8.75
CA ASP A 63 -20.44 -11.15 8.60
C ASP A 63 -19.46 -10.43 9.55
N LEU A 64 -19.41 -10.88 10.82
CA LEU A 64 -18.52 -10.34 11.83
C LEU A 64 -17.36 -11.31 12.14
N LYS A 65 -16.13 -10.86 11.89
CA LYS A 65 -14.90 -11.60 12.21
C LYS A 65 -14.27 -11.06 13.49
N ILE A 66 -14.40 -11.81 14.58
CA ILE A 66 -13.87 -11.44 15.89
C ILE A 66 -12.54 -12.14 16.08
N ASN A 67 -11.47 -11.38 16.29
CA ASN A 67 -10.12 -11.90 16.44
C ASN A 67 -9.69 -11.77 17.90
N ILE A 68 -9.18 -12.87 18.46
CA ILE A 68 -8.59 -12.93 19.79
C ILE A 68 -7.15 -13.42 19.62
N LYS A 69 -6.18 -12.58 19.96
CA LYS A 69 -4.77 -12.96 19.98
C LYS A 69 -4.27 -12.99 21.41
N VAL A 70 -3.96 -14.18 21.90
CA VAL A 70 -3.38 -14.38 23.22
C VAL A 70 -1.85 -14.34 23.08
N ASN A 71 -1.23 -13.37 23.74
CA ASN A 71 0.22 -13.30 23.91
C ASN A 71 0.57 -13.54 25.38
N LYS A 72 1.87 -13.39 25.68
CA LYS A 72 2.42 -13.65 27.01
C LYS A 72 1.89 -12.68 28.06
N ASP A 73 1.86 -11.39 27.73
CA ASP A 73 1.53 -10.33 28.69
C ASP A 73 0.15 -9.71 28.46
N ASP A 74 -0.44 -9.91 27.27
CA ASP A 74 -1.68 -9.26 26.85
C ASP A 74 -2.56 -10.14 25.94
N ILE A 75 -3.82 -9.73 25.80
CA ILE A 75 -4.77 -10.31 24.86
C ILE A 75 -5.33 -9.19 23.98
N TYR A 76 -5.04 -9.26 22.68
CA TYR A 76 -5.63 -8.35 21.70
C TYR A 76 -6.98 -8.87 21.23
N LEU A 77 -7.94 -7.96 21.23
CA LEU A 77 -9.30 -8.20 20.77
C LEU A 77 -9.66 -7.15 19.72
N PHE A 78 -10.06 -7.58 18.53
CA PHE A 78 -10.48 -6.68 17.46
C PHE A 78 -11.47 -7.34 16.51
N ALA A 79 -12.40 -6.53 15.99
CA ALA A 79 -13.30 -6.90 14.92
C ALA A 79 -12.77 -6.33 13.61
N ASN A 80 -13.04 -7.01 12.49
CA ASN A 80 -12.84 -6.51 11.12
C ASN A 80 -11.39 -6.04 10.81
N LYS A 81 -10.65 -6.87 10.07
CA LYS A 81 -9.29 -6.54 9.65
C LYS A 81 -9.31 -5.63 8.42
N ILE A 82 -8.78 -4.42 8.55
CA ILE A 82 -8.54 -3.53 7.41
C ILE A 82 -7.26 -3.99 6.69
N ILE A 83 -7.37 -4.25 5.40
CA ILE A 83 -6.21 -4.60 4.57
C ILE A 83 -5.52 -3.29 4.18
N GLY A 84 -4.29 -3.10 4.66
CA GLY A 84 -3.45 -1.97 4.25
C GLY A 84 -2.91 -2.13 2.82
N ALA A 85 -2.10 -1.18 2.37
CA ALA A 85 -1.53 -1.17 1.01
C ALA A 85 -0.67 -2.42 0.67
N GLY A 86 -0.19 -3.13 1.70
CA GLY A 86 0.74 -4.25 1.56
C GLY A 86 2.11 -3.80 1.05
N GLY A 87 2.88 -4.73 0.48
CA GLY A 87 4.22 -4.43 -0.02
C GLY A 87 5.26 -4.27 1.10
N PHE A 88 6.38 -3.62 0.77
CA PHE A 88 7.48 -3.37 1.70
C PHE A 88 7.54 -1.90 2.13
N PRO A 89 8.08 -1.60 3.32
CA PRO A 89 8.33 -0.22 3.74
C PRO A 89 9.20 0.53 2.72
N VAL A 90 8.74 1.69 2.25
CA VAL A 90 9.48 2.48 1.26
C VAL A 90 10.83 2.92 1.82
N GLY A 91 11.90 2.70 1.04
CA GLY A 91 13.28 2.93 1.43
C GLY A 91 14.00 1.68 1.95
N SER A 92 13.28 0.61 2.31
CA SER A 92 13.91 -0.64 2.79
C SER A 92 14.79 -1.32 1.73
N SER A 93 14.50 -1.07 0.45
CA SER A 93 15.20 -1.67 -0.69
C SER A 93 16.14 -0.67 -1.39
N GLY A 94 16.41 0.48 -0.77
CA GLY A 94 17.26 1.53 -1.33
C GLY A 94 16.51 2.57 -2.17
N LYS A 95 17.27 3.34 -2.96
CA LYS A 95 16.79 4.46 -3.77
C LYS A 95 16.97 4.17 -5.25
N VAL A 96 16.03 4.63 -6.08
CA VAL A 96 16.10 4.52 -7.54
C VAL A 96 15.73 5.85 -8.20
N LEU A 97 16.35 6.12 -9.35
CA LEU A 97 15.96 7.21 -10.22
C LEU A 97 15.00 6.69 -11.29
N LEU A 98 13.82 7.28 -11.39
CA LEU A 98 12.78 6.92 -12.34
C LEU A 98 12.59 8.03 -13.36
N LEU A 99 12.64 7.66 -14.64
CA LEU A 99 12.29 8.55 -15.74
C LEU A 99 10.78 8.79 -15.74
N LEU A 100 10.36 9.99 -15.32
CA LEU A 100 8.96 10.39 -15.23
C LEU A 100 8.56 11.18 -16.48
N SER A 101 7.49 10.74 -17.12
CA SER A 101 6.87 11.41 -18.27
C SER A 101 5.48 11.90 -17.90
N GLY A 102 4.88 12.77 -18.72
CA GLY A 102 3.48 13.16 -18.57
C GLY A 102 2.47 12.06 -19.00
N GLY A 103 2.93 10.83 -19.26
CA GLY A 103 2.09 9.69 -19.61
C GLY A 103 1.51 8.96 -18.39
N ILE A 104 0.80 7.86 -18.62
CA ILE A 104 0.16 7.05 -17.56
C ILE A 104 1.12 5.98 -17.01
N ASP A 105 2.03 5.48 -17.83
CA ASP A 105 2.83 4.29 -17.49
C ASP A 105 3.91 4.55 -16.44
N SER A 106 4.64 5.65 -16.57
CA SER A 106 5.75 6.00 -15.68
C SER A 106 5.32 6.26 -14.22
N PRO A 107 4.19 6.94 -13.90
CA PRO A 107 3.73 7.03 -12.51
C PRO A 107 3.23 5.68 -11.96
N VAL A 108 2.63 4.82 -12.78
CA VAL A 108 2.24 3.46 -12.37
C VAL A 108 3.47 2.61 -12.07
N ALA A 109 4.52 2.71 -12.89
CA ALA A 109 5.80 2.05 -12.64
C ALA A 109 6.42 2.53 -11.31
N ALA A 110 6.39 3.84 -11.04
CA ALA A 110 6.87 4.42 -9.79
C ALA A 110 6.16 3.82 -8.56
N TYR A 111 4.82 3.76 -8.58
CA TYR A 111 4.04 3.15 -7.52
C TYR A 111 4.40 1.67 -7.29
N LYS A 112 4.58 0.90 -8.37
CA LYS A 112 4.99 -0.52 -8.27
C LYS A 112 6.38 -0.69 -7.65
N LEU A 113 7.32 0.21 -7.96
CA LEU A 113 8.65 0.21 -7.33
C LEU A 113 8.57 0.54 -5.83
N MET A 114 7.76 1.55 -5.46
CA MET A 114 7.50 1.89 -4.05
C MET A 114 6.92 0.72 -3.28
N LYS A 115 5.97 -0.01 -3.87
CA LYS A 115 5.38 -1.23 -3.27
C LYS A 115 6.43 -2.33 -3.02
N ARG A 116 7.58 -2.29 -3.71
CA ARG A 116 8.73 -3.18 -3.50
C ARG A 116 9.78 -2.62 -2.53
N GLY A 117 9.46 -1.54 -1.82
CA GLY A 117 10.33 -0.92 -0.82
C GLY A 117 11.38 0.04 -1.39
N LEU A 118 11.31 0.37 -2.68
CA LEU A 118 12.24 1.32 -3.29
C LEU A 118 11.73 2.75 -3.12
N GLN A 119 12.59 3.65 -2.64
CA GLN A 119 12.28 5.08 -2.64
C GLN A 119 12.60 5.67 -4.02
N VAL A 120 11.62 6.34 -4.62
CA VAL A 120 11.75 6.86 -6.00
C VAL A 120 12.17 8.33 -5.99
N GLN A 121 13.21 8.65 -6.74
CA GLN A 121 13.57 9.99 -7.18
C GLN A 121 13.10 10.13 -8.63
N TYR A 122 12.54 11.27 -9.03
CA TYR A 122 11.99 11.46 -10.36
C TYR A 122 12.93 12.29 -11.24
N LEU A 123 13.18 11.85 -12.46
CA LEU A 123 13.89 12.62 -13.49
C LEU A 123 12.94 12.84 -14.67
N HIS A 124 12.71 14.11 -15.00
CA HIS A 124 11.94 14.51 -16.18
C HIS A 124 12.85 15.24 -17.17
N PHE A 125 12.79 14.83 -18.44
CA PHE A 125 13.48 15.52 -19.52
C PHE A 125 12.51 16.51 -20.18
N ALA A 126 12.84 17.80 -20.11
CA ALA A 126 12.09 18.89 -20.72
C ALA A 126 12.91 19.51 -21.86
N THR A 127 12.23 19.97 -22.90
CA THR A 127 12.85 20.52 -24.11
C THR A 127 12.29 21.92 -24.43
N PRO A 128 12.52 22.93 -23.57
CA PRO A 128 12.04 24.29 -23.83
C PRO A 128 12.66 24.88 -25.12
N PRO A 129 11.91 25.65 -25.94
CA PRO A 129 10.52 26.07 -25.75
C PRO A 129 9.47 25.04 -26.23
N PHE A 130 9.88 23.89 -26.79
CA PHE A 130 8.96 22.87 -27.32
C PHE A 130 8.12 22.19 -26.22
N THR A 131 8.64 22.07 -25.01
CA THR A 131 7.87 21.61 -23.85
C THR A 131 7.06 22.77 -23.27
N LEU A 132 5.73 22.68 -23.38
CA LEU A 132 4.83 23.66 -22.80
C LEU A 132 4.90 23.65 -21.26
N PRO A 133 4.72 24.81 -20.59
CA PRO A 133 4.62 24.88 -19.13
C PRO A 133 3.55 23.95 -18.54
N THR A 134 2.46 23.71 -19.29
CA THR A 134 1.39 22.78 -18.92
C THR A 134 1.85 21.33 -18.82
N ALA A 135 2.79 20.91 -19.67
CA ALA A 135 3.36 19.58 -19.64
C ALA A 135 4.21 19.37 -18.38
N LEU A 136 5.02 20.38 -18.01
CA LEU A 136 5.77 20.36 -16.77
C LEU A 136 4.84 20.32 -15.55
N LYS A 137 3.77 21.13 -15.57
CA LYS A 137 2.79 21.14 -14.48
C LYS A 137 2.14 19.78 -14.27
N LYS A 138 1.86 19.06 -15.36
CA LYS A 138 1.33 17.69 -15.31
C LYS A 138 2.28 16.75 -14.55
N VAL A 139 3.58 16.85 -14.81
CA VAL A 139 4.61 16.02 -14.15
C VAL A 139 4.68 16.35 -12.65
N GLU A 140 4.67 17.64 -12.28
CA GLU A 140 4.62 18.06 -10.87
C GLU A 140 3.40 17.49 -10.15
N THR A 141 2.22 17.56 -10.79
CA THR A 141 0.98 17.00 -10.23
C THR A 141 1.08 15.49 -10.02
N LEU A 142 1.69 14.76 -10.95
CA LEU A 142 1.92 13.31 -10.79
C LEU A 142 2.84 13.02 -9.59
N VAL A 143 3.90 13.81 -9.40
CA VAL A 143 4.79 13.67 -8.22
C VAL A 143 4.02 13.94 -6.92
N GLN A 144 3.13 14.93 -6.91
CA GLN A 144 2.29 15.22 -5.74
C GLN A 144 1.33 14.08 -5.41
N ILE A 145 0.68 13.48 -6.41
CA ILE A 145 -0.21 12.32 -6.26
C ILE A 145 0.55 11.11 -5.72
N LEU A 146 1.80 10.92 -6.14
CA LEU A 146 2.62 9.78 -5.72
C LEU A 146 3.28 9.97 -4.35
N ALA A 147 3.40 11.20 -3.86
CA ALA A 147 4.11 11.51 -2.62
C ALA A 147 3.65 10.71 -1.39
N PRO A 148 2.33 10.50 -1.15
CA PRO A 148 1.86 9.68 -0.02
C PRO A 148 2.37 8.23 -0.07
N TYR A 149 2.64 7.70 -1.27
CA TYR A 149 3.17 6.36 -1.48
C TYR A 149 4.70 6.30 -1.50
N ASN A 150 5.39 7.44 -1.48
CA ASN A 150 6.85 7.55 -1.56
C ASN A 150 7.46 8.06 -0.24
N ALA A 151 6.81 7.76 0.90
CA ALA A 151 7.15 8.30 2.22
C ALA A 151 7.25 9.84 2.25
N GLY A 152 6.37 10.51 1.50
CA GLY A 152 6.32 11.97 1.38
C GLY A 152 7.35 12.60 0.42
N SER A 153 8.28 11.82 -0.13
CA SER A 153 9.32 12.32 -1.04
C SER A 153 8.74 12.81 -2.37
N LYS A 154 9.17 14.02 -2.77
CA LYS A 154 8.74 14.72 -4.00
C LYS A 154 9.92 15.14 -4.88
N ASN A 155 11.10 14.53 -4.70
CA ASN A 155 12.31 14.95 -5.38
C ASN A 155 12.18 14.76 -6.90
N LEU A 156 11.99 15.87 -7.62
CA LEU A 156 11.85 15.93 -9.07
C LEU A 156 13.02 16.73 -9.64
N TYR A 157 13.84 16.07 -10.45
CA TYR A 157 14.89 16.68 -11.24
C TYR A 157 14.35 16.96 -12.64
N ILE A 158 14.56 18.18 -13.13
CA ILE A 158 14.20 18.59 -14.49
C ILE A 158 15.49 18.78 -15.27
N CYS A 159 15.72 17.92 -16.25
CA CYS A 159 16.85 18.02 -17.15
C CYS A 159 16.43 18.75 -18.43
N ASN A 160 17.12 19.84 -18.76
CA ASN A 160 16.97 20.47 -20.06
C ASN A 160 17.66 19.62 -21.13
N PHE A 161 16.87 19.13 -22.07
CA PHE A 161 17.30 18.22 -23.15
C PHE A 161 17.26 18.88 -24.53
N THR A 162 17.00 20.19 -24.62
CA THR A 162 16.83 20.92 -25.88
C THR A 162 18.05 20.83 -26.79
N ASN A 163 19.24 21.11 -26.27
CA ASN A 163 20.46 21.14 -27.09
C ASN A 163 20.72 19.77 -27.74
N LEU A 164 20.62 18.69 -26.95
CA LEU A 164 20.84 17.34 -27.47
C LEU A 164 19.73 16.91 -28.45
N GLN A 165 18.48 17.30 -28.20
CA GLN A 165 17.40 17.06 -29.15
C GLN A 165 17.64 17.76 -30.49
N ASN A 166 18.13 19.00 -30.47
CA ASN A 166 18.45 19.76 -31.67
C ASN A 166 19.58 19.09 -32.47
N GLU A 167 20.67 18.67 -31.81
CA GLU A 167 21.76 17.93 -32.47
C GLU A 167 21.27 16.63 -33.11
N LEU A 168 20.48 15.85 -32.37
CA LEU A 168 19.91 14.60 -32.89
C LEU A 168 18.87 14.81 -33.99
N SER A 169 18.35 16.03 -34.17
CA SER A 169 17.37 16.34 -35.22
C SER A 169 17.95 16.24 -36.63
N HIS A 170 19.26 16.39 -36.78
CA HIS A 170 19.98 16.30 -38.06
C HIS A 170 20.03 14.89 -38.65
N ILE A 171 19.70 13.85 -37.88
CA ILE A 171 19.69 12.47 -38.34
C ILE A 171 18.52 12.26 -39.32
N LYS A 172 18.82 11.99 -40.59
CA LYS A 172 17.81 11.90 -41.67
C LYS A 172 16.72 10.85 -41.41
N LYS A 173 17.06 9.71 -40.80
CA LYS A 173 16.10 8.61 -40.56
C LYS A 173 15.43 8.77 -39.20
N GLU A 174 14.11 9.00 -39.20
CA GLU A 174 13.32 9.23 -37.99
C GLU A 174 13.39 8.09 -36.96
N SER A 175 13.33 6.84 -37.41
CA SER A 175 13.46 5.68 -36.51
C SER A 175 14.79 5.65 -35.75
N TYR A 176 15.87 6.17 -36.36
CA TYR A 176 17.15 6.31 -35.68
C TYR A 176 17.14 7.48 -34.70
N ARG A 177 16.50 8.61 -35.05
CA ARG A 177 16.34 9.76 -34.14
C ARG A 177 15.71 9.34 -32.80
N ILE A 178 14.56 8.66 -32.84
CA ILE A 178 13.85 8.23 -31.63
C ILE A 178 14.72 7.25 -30.82
N THR A 179 15.41 6.34 -31.50
CA THR A 179 16.29 5.35 -30.84
C THR A 179 17.47 6.03 -30.14
N PHE A 180 18.13 6.99 -30.79
CA PHE A 180 19.25 7.71 -30.20
C PHE A 180 18.83 8.63 -29.06
N ILE A 181 17.69 9.32 -29.19
CA ILE A 181 17.10 10.10 -28.09
C ILE A 181 16.91 9.19 -26.87
N LYS A 182 16.19 8.06 -27.01
CA LYS A 182 15.95 7.14 -25.89
C LYS A 182 17.23 6.59 -25.28
N LYS A 183 18.23 6.25 -26.11
CA LYS A 183 19.55 5.81 -25.64
C LYS A 183 20.25 6.88 -24.81
N SER A 184 20.23 8.13 -25.25
CA SER A 184 20.90 9.23 -24.53
C SER A 184 20.26 9.57 -23.16
N LEU A 185 19.00 9.17 -22.92
CA LEU A 185 18.36 9.36 -21.61
C LEU A 185 18.95 8.45 -20.52
N VAL A 186 19.61 7.36 -20.92
CA VAL A 186 20.08 6.29 -20.02
C VAL A 186 21.60 6.13 -20.08
N ILE A 187 22.22 6.47 -21.21
CA ILE A 187 23.66 6.39 -21.40
C ILE A 187 24.28 7.75 -21.07
N TYR A 188 24.75 7.89 -19.84
CA TYR A 188 25.80 8.85 -19.49
C TYR A 188 27.04 8.04 -19.12
N ASN A 189 28.10 8.17 -19.92
CA ASN A 189 29.42 7.68 -19.54
C ASN A 189 29.93 8.55 -18.39
N ILE A 190 30.30 7.91 -17.28
CA ILE A 190 31.20 8.45 -16.25
C ILE A 190 32.62 8.41 -16.82
#